data_AF-A0A158B2Z6-F1
#
_entry.id   AF-A0A158B2Z6-F1
#
_cell.length_a   1.000
_cell.length_b   1.000
_cell.length_c   1.000
_cell.angle_alpha   90.00
_cell.angle_beta   90.00
_cell.angle_gamma   90.00
#
_symmetry.space_group_name_H-M   'P 1'
#
loop_
_entity.id
_entity.type
_entity.pdbx_description
1 polymer ?
#
loop_
_entity_poly.entity_id
_entity_poly.type
_entity_poly.pdbx_seq_one_letter_code
_entity_poly.pdbx_strand_id
1 'polypeptide(L)'
;MTQVASYQVPAHPSGLDMRTQLNAIVLALVGDNSGPTAPTVTYPGMMWGDTTANRLKRRTNANDAWVDLGPIDNFLADVTTSVNNKVNRSGDTMTGALTLSNTGTISYQLYMKAGSYNPHIRSNSALPGFEWVNSANNAVPMSLSDSGGLVTAGGISSTNGTIQVNNYNQFVVAGAAGNARLRADAGIPNGYGAGAIGCGFINSAGSAWNIQISDNGNYGWRGFSYNDISRVANNGDANGYRTVFGGGWLKQNEYNYGAYHDLMRAASEDYAWRIHFNFTNGYLEFLRNGSGNVQFSPDGNLYCSAFGWISNKANAGSRVQWDSGVNEWGPINGPTTLDMGAPWVMEGWRTNSNGNWVSGAQWIRGVVLRNQ
;
A
#
# COMPACT_ATOMS: atom_id res chain seq x y z
N MET A 1 -16.15 -66.18 -53.73
CA MET A 1 -16.11 -65.05 -54.67
C MET A 1 -16.36 -65.61 -56.05
N THR A 2 -17.60 -65.50 -56.46
CA THR A 2 -18.18 -66.33 -57.51
C THR A 2 -18.71 -65.39 -58.57
N GLN A 3 -17.90 -65.22 -59.59
CA GLN A 3 -18.29 -64.59 -60.84
C GLN A 3 -18.30 -65.68 -61.90
N VAL A 4 -19.21 -65.53 -62.85
CA VAL A 4 -19.30 -66.44 -64.00
C VAL A 4 -19.01 -65.65 -65.26
N ALA A 5 -18.30 -66.26 -66.22
CA ALA A 5 -17.98 -65.64 -67.50
C ALA A 5 -19.21 -65.47 -68.41
N SER A 6 -20.33 -66.13 -68.09
CA SER A 6 -21.58 -66.07 -68.83
C SER A 6 -22.77 -66.48 -67.95
N TYR A 7 -23.87 -65.75 -68.04
CA TYR A 7 -25.16 -66.10 -67.42
C TYR A 7 -26.07 -66.90 -68.36
N GLN A 8 -25.53 -67.37 -69.49
CA GLN A 8 -26.24 -68.17 -70.48
C GLN A 8 -25.67 -69.59 -70.50
N VAL A 9 -26.55 -70.59 -70.61
CA VAL A 9 -26.14 -71.98 -70.83
C VAL A 9 -25.73 -72.13 -72.31
N PRO A 10 -24.56 -72.70 -72.61
CA PRO A 10 -24.13 -72.96 -73.99
C PRO A 10 -25.16 -73.80 -74.75
N ALA A 11 -25.24 -73.64 -76.08
CA ALA A 11 -26.11 -74.47 -76.90
C ALA A 11 -25.62 -75.94 -76.89
N HIS A 12 -26.55 -76.88 -76.69
CA HIS A 12 -26.30 -78.33 -76.67
C HIS A 12 -25.20 -78.79 -75.69
N PRO A 13 -25.27 -78.46 -74.40
CA PRO A 13 -24.27 -78.88 -73.43
C PRO A 13 -24.39 -80.39 -73.16
N SER A 14 -23.28 -81.04 -72.81
CA SER A 14 -23.39 -82.38 -72.22
C SER A 14 -24.15 -82.30 -70.89
N GLY A 15 -24.73 -83.42 -70.41
CA GLY A 15 -25.46 -83.43 -69.13
C GLY A 15 -24.59 -82.99 -67.94
N LEU A 16 -23.27 -83.20 -68.02
CA LEU A 16 -22.29 -82.72 -67.05
C LEU A 16 -22.06 -81.21 -67.17
N ASP A 17 -21.88 -80.69 -68.39
CA ASP A 17 -21.64 -79.25 -68.62
C ASP A 17 -22.83 -78.39 -68.22
N MET A 18 -24.06 -78.88 -68.46
CA MET A 18 -25.29 -78.20 -68.05
C MET A 18 -25.31 -78.03 -66.53
N ARG A 19 -25.04 -79.09 -65.77
CA ARG A 19 -25.00 -79.06 -64.31
C ARG A 19 -23.90 -78.12 -63.80
N THR A 20 -22.71 -78.20 -64.39
CA THR A 20 -21.56 -77.36 -64.03
C THR A 20 -21.86 -75.88 -64.24
N GLN A 21 -22.38 -75.52 -65.42
CA GLN A 21 -22.70 -74.13 -65.74
C GLN A 21 -23.83 -73.58 -64.87
N LEU A 22 -24.88 -74.38 -64.64
CA LEU A 22 -25.99 -73.96 -63.80
C LEU A 22 -25.52 -73.72 -62.36
N ASN A 23 -24.70 -74.62 -61.81
CA ASN A 23 -24.12 -74.44 -60.48
C ASN A 23 -23.25 -73.18 -60.41
N ALA A 24 -22.47 -72.88 -61.44
CA ALA A 24 -21.65 -71.67 -61.49
C ALA A 24 -22.50 -70.38 -61.53
N ILE A 25 -23.57 -70.36 -62.36
CA ILE A 25 -24.50 -69.22 -62.44
C ILE A 25 -25.23 -69.01 -61.12
N VAL A 26 -25.77 -70.08 -60.53
CA VAL A 26 -26.49 -70.01 -59.25
C VAL A 26 -25.55 -69.54 -58.14
N LEU A 27 -24.33 -70.05 -58.11
CA LEU A 27 -23.32 -69.65 -57.12
C LEU A 27 -22.86 -68.19 -57.29
N ALA A 28 -22.84 -67.68 -58.53
CA ALA A 28 -22.57 -66.27 -58.78
C ALA A 28 -23.73 -65.38 -58.31
N LEU A 29 -24.97 -65.78 -58.60
CA LEU A 29 -26.17 -65.05 -58.17
C LEU A 29 -26.31 -65.01 -56.64
N VAL A 30 -26.11 -66.15 -55.97
CA VAL A 30 -26.17 -66.25 -54.51
C VAL A 30 -25.07 -65.43 -53.83
N GLY A 31 -23.93 -65.26 -54.50
CA GLY A 31 -22.82 -64.47 -54.00
C GLY A 31 -22.81 -63.01 -54.44
N ASP A 32 -23.91 -62.47 -54.97
CA ASP A 32 -23.98 -61.11 -55.54
C ASP A 32 -22.83 -60.80 -56.50
N ASN A 33 -22.43 -61.79 -57.30
CA ASN A 33 -21.34 -61.69 -58.26
C ASN A 33 -20.02 -61.20 -57.64
N SER A 34 -19.80 -61.50 -56.36
CA SER A 34 -18.69 -60.94 -55.60
C SER A 34 -17.34 -61.42 -56.10
N GLY A 35 -16.38 -60.49 -56.22
CA GLY A 35 -15.02 -60.77 -56.66
C GLY A 35 -14.16 -59.51 -56.77
N PRO A 36 -12.84 -59.67 -56.93
CA PRO A 36 -11.88 -58.56 -56.89
C PRO A 36 -11.90 -57.66 -58.13
N THR A 37 -12.48 -58.15 -59.23
CA THR A 37 -12.63 -57.44 -60.50
C THR A 37 -14.10 -57.29 -60.84
N ALA A 38 -14.48 -56.25 -61.58
CA ALA A 38 -15.86 -56.10 -62.02
C ALA A 38 -16.28 -57.29 -62.92
N PRO A 39 -17.53 -57.78 -62.81
CA PRO A 39 -18.07 -58.76 -63.74
C PRO A 39 -17.92 -58.29 -65.19
N THR A 40 -17.40 -59.15 -66.06
CA THR A 40 -17.19 -58.85 -67.49
C THR A 40 -18.51 -58.81 -68.26
N VAL A 41 -19.51 -59.59 -67.84
CA VAL A 41 -20.89 -59.51 -68.32
C VAL A 41 -21.71 -58.76 -67.29
N THR A 42 -22.31 -57.65 -67.70
CA THR A 42 -23.06 -56.74 -66.83
C THR A 42 -24.51 -56.62 -67.26
N TYR A 43 -25.40 -56.45 -66.29
CA TYR A 43 -26.82 -56.17 -66.50
C TYR A 43 -27.23 -54.91 -65.72
N PRO A 44 -28.21 -54.14 -66.19
CA PRO A 44 -28.81 -53.06 -65.42
C PRO A 44 -29.22 -53.52 -64.01
N GLY A 45 -28.88 -52.76 -62.97
CA GLY A 45 -29.26 -53.07 -61.59
C GLY A 45 -28.54 -54.26 -60.94
N MET A 46 -27.61 -54.91 -61.65
CA MET A 46 -26.79 -56.01 -61.13
C MET A 46 -26.04 -55.59 -59.86
N MET A 47 -26.02 -56.47 -58.85
CA MET A 47 -25.18 -56.31 -57.66
C MET A 47 -23.79 -56.89 -57.89
N TRP A 48 -22.79 -56.24 -57.31
CA TRP A 48 -21.41 -56.70 -57.28
C TRP A 48 -20.80 -56.39 -55.91
N GLY A 49 -20.41 -57.43 -55.18
CA GLY A 49 -19.49 -57.29 -54.05
C GLY A 49 -18.06 -57.12 -54.55
N ASP A 50 -17.56 -55.88 -54.62
CA ASP A 50 -16.16 -55.59 -54.90
C ASP A 50 -15.31 -55.92 -53.67
N THR A 51 -14.66 -57.06 -53.68
CA THR A 51 -13.86 -57.56 -52.54
C THR A 51 -12.46 -56.96 -52.49
N THR A 52 -12.06 -56.17 -53.49
CA THR A 52 -10.82 -55.38 -53.42
C THR A 52 -11.08 -54.09 -52.65
N ALA A 53 -12.21 -53.43 -52.94
CA ALA A 53 -12.62 -52.21 -52.25
C ALA A 53 -13.43 -52.47 -50.96
N ASN A 54 -13.88 -53.71 -50.74
CA ASN A 54 -14.86 -54.10 -49.72
C ASN A 54 -16.16 -53.28 -49.80
N ARG A 55 -16.63 -52.98 -51.02
CA ARG A 55 -17.83 -52.16 -51.28
C ARG A 55 -18.88 -52.96 -52.05
N LEU A 56 -20.12 -52.90 -51.60
CA LEU A 56 -21.26 -53.37 -52.36
C LEU A 56 -21.59 -52.30 -53.41
N LYS A 57 -21.59 -52.70 -54.67
CA LYS A 57 -21.88 -51.83 -55.80
C LYS A 57 -23.10 -52.32 -56.55
N ARG A 58 -23.91 -51.39 -57.04
CA ARG A 58 -25.03 -51.67 -57.96
C ARG A 58 -24.76 -51.04 -59.31
N ARG A 59 -24.97 -51.79 -60.38
CA ARG A 59 -24.91 -51.25 -61.73
C ARG A 59 -26.04 -50.23 -61.93
N THR A 60 -25.75 -49.13 -62.62
CA THR A 60 -26.78 -48.16 -63.01
C THR A 60 -27.85 -48.83 -63.87
N ASN A 61 -29.04 -48.22 -63.91
CA ASN A 61 -30.12 -48.73 -64.78
C ASN A 61 -29.79 -48.58 -66.27
N ALA A 62 -28.87 -47.67 -66.63
CA ALA A 62 -28.33 -47.54 -67.98
C ALA A 62 -27.23 -48.57 -68.32
N ASN A 63 -26.82 -49.38 -67.34
CA ASN A 63 -25.75 -50.37 -67.45
C ASN A 63 -24.40 -49.80 -67.91
N ASP A 64 -24.09 -48.56 -67.54
CA ASP A 64 -22.88 -47.83 -67.94
C ASP A 64 -21.89 -47.56 -66.79
N ALA A 65 -22.35 -47.48 -65.54
CA ALA A 65 -21.52 -47.22 -64.37
C ALA A 65 -21.89 -48.09 -63.15
N TRP A 66 -21.02 -48.10 -62.14
CA TRP A 66 -21.23 -48.75 -60.85
C TRP A 66 -21.45 -47.69 -59.76
N VAL A 67 -22.52 -47.82 -58.99
CA VAL A 67 -22.87 -46.96 -57.85
C VAL A 67 -22.47 -47.67 -56.55
N ASP A 68 -21.76 -46.97 -55.68
CA ASP A 68 -21.40 -47.46 -54.34
C ASP A 68 -22.60 -47.36 -53.39
N LEU A 69 -22.94 -48.47 -52.74
CA LEU A 69 -24.04 -48.54 -51.76
C LEU A 69 -23.57 -48.60 -50.31
N GLY A 70 -22.30 -48.89 -50.06
CA GLY A 70 -21.77 -49.10 -48.72
C GLY A 70 -20.77 -50.26 -48.62
N PRO A 71 -20.19 -50.49 -47.43
CA PRO A 71 -19.30 -51.63 -47.18
C PRO A 71 -20.04 -52.98 -47.26
N ILE A 72 -19.38 -54.03 -47.77
CA ILE A 72 -19.95 -55.38 -47.90
C ILE A 72 -20.22 -56.02 -46.53
N ASP A 73 -19.25 -55.93 -45.62
CA ASP A 73 -19.30 -56.66 -44.35
C ASP A 73 -20.02 -55.88 -43.23
N ASN A 74 -20.02 -54.55 -43.33
CA ASN A 74 -20.58 -53.67 -42.30
C ASN A 74 -21.28 -52.48 -42.94
N PHE A 75 -22.56 -52.65 -43.23
CA PHE A 75 -23.43 -51.64 -43.83
C PHE A 75 -23.42 -50.28 -43.09
N LEU A 76 -23.12 -50.28 -41.78
CA LEU A 76 -23.09 -49.06 -40.97
C LEU A 76 -21.70 -48.43 -40.82
N ALA A 77 -20.61 -49.01 -41.35
CA ALA A 77 -19.26 -48.51 -41.04
C ALA A 77 -19.04 -47.03 -41.44
N ASP A 78 -19.55 -46.61 -42.60
CA ASP A 78 -19.46 -45.23 -43.07
C ASP A 78 -20.30 -44.27 -42.21
N VAL A 79 -21.48 -44.73 -41.78
CA VAL A 79 -22.37 -43.99 -40.88
C VAL A 79 -21.71 -43.82 -39.51
N THR A 80 -21.18 -44.91 -38.95
CA THR A 80 -20.46 -44.94 -37.68
C THR A 80 -19.24 -44.02 -37.73
N THR A 81 -18.45 -44.05 -38.81
CA THR A 81 -17.30 -43.15 -38.98
C THR A 81 -17.72 -41.68 -39.01
N SER A 82 -18.80 -41.35 -39.73
CA SER A 82 -19.33 -39.98 -39.81
C SER A 82 -19.90 -39.48 -38.49
N VAL A 83 -20.47 -40.37 -37.68
CA VAL A 83 -20.95 -40.07 -36.32
C VAL A 83 -19.78 -39.88 -35.36
N ASN A 84 -18.76 -40.75 -35.42
CA ASN A 84 -17.57 -40.69 -34.55
C ASN A 84 -16.71 -39.44 -34.76
N ASN A 85 -16.82 -38.78 -35.92
CA ASN A 85 -16.14 -37.50 -36.20
C ASN A 85 -16.84 -36.28 -35.60
N LYS A 86 -17.99 -36.46 -34.93
CA LYS A 86 -18.75 -35.38 -34.30
C LYS A 86 -18.76 -35.56 -32.79
N VAL A 87 -18.91 -34.43 -32.10
CA VAL A 87 -19.23 -34.41 -30.68
C VAL A 87 -20.73 -34.59 -30.54
N ASN A 88 -21.16 -35.58 -29.78
CA ASN A 88 -22.55 -35.79 -29.45
C ASN A 88 -23.10 -34.61 -28.64
N ARG A 89 -24.39 -34.36 -28.84
CA ARG A 89 -25.14 -33.31 -28.13
C ARG A 89 -25.17 -33.51 -26.60
N SER A 90 -24.80 -34.70 -26.12
CA SER A 90 -24.70 -35.05 -24.70
C SER A 90 -23.69 -36.20 -24.51
N GLY A 91 -22.86 -36.11 -23.47
CA GLY A 91 -22.10 -37.25 -22.94
C GLY A 91 -20.71 -37.50 -23.54
N ASP A 92 -20.24 -36.70 -24.50
CA ASP A 92 -18.95 -36.95 -25.14
C ASP A 92 -17.75 -36.49 -24.32
N THR A 93 -16.67 -37.27 -24.41
CA THR A 93 -15.36 -36.97 -23.82
C THR A 93 -14.34 -36.79 -24.94
N MET A 94 -13.76 -35.59 -25.06
CA MET A 94 -12.61 -35.35 -25.95
C MET A 94 -11.31 -35.68 -25.24
N THR A 95 -10.46 -36.52 -25.83
CA THR A 95 -9.14 -36.89 -25.30
C THR A 95 -7.99 -36.05 -25.89
N GLY A 96 -8.31 -35.08 -26.76
CA GLY A 96 -7.37 -34.15 -27.41
C GLY A 96 -7.79 -32.67 -27.29
N ALA A 97 -6.99 -31.76 -27.85
CA ALA A 97 -7.25 -30.32 -27.79
C ALA A 97 -8.52 -29.92 -28.57
N LEU A 98 -9.39 -29.13 -27.92
CA LEU A 98 -10.51 -28.48 -28.59
C LEU A 98 -10.03 -27.19 -29.27
N THR A 99 -9.77 -27.27 -30.57
CA THR A 99 -9.40 -26.11 -31.38
C THR A 99 -10.65 -25.49 -32.00
N LEU A 100 -11.05 -24.32 -31.50
CA LEU A 100 -12.11 -23.51 -32.09
C LEU A 100 -11.49 -22.55 -33.11
N SER A 101 -11.36 -23.00 -34.36
CA SER A 101 -10.81 -22.18 -35.44
C SER A 101 -11.89 -21.75 -36.44
N ASN A 102 -11.66 -20.58 -37.02
CA ASN A 102 -12.37 -20.07 -38.18
C ASN A 102 -11.30 -19.38 -39.06
N THR A 103 -11.52 -19.31 -40.37
CA THR A 103 -10.65 -18.51 -41.25
C THR A 103 -10.96 -17.01 -41.19
N GLY A 104 -11.99 -16.63 -40.43
CA GLY A 104 -12.35 -15.25 -40.13
C GLY A 104 -11.65 -14.68 -38.89
N THR A 105 -11.84 -13.38 -38.66
CA THR A 105 -11.12 -12.57 -37.65
C THR A 105 -11.35 -13.00 -36.19
N ILE A 106 -12.37 -13.79 -35.86
CA ILE A 106 -12.71 -14.21 -34.48
C ILE A 106 -13.06 -15.71 -34.46
N SER A 107 -12.55 -16.43 -33.46
CA SER A 107 -12.89 -17.82 -33.14
C SER A 107 -14.30 -17.98 -32.56
N TYR A 108 -14.89 -19.17 -32.65
CA TYR A 108 -16.15 -19.49 -31.97
C TYR A 108 -16.01 -19.46 -30.43
N GLN A 109 -17.09 -19.10 -29.73
CA GLN A 109 -17.16 -19.05 -28.25
C GLN A 109 -17.32 -20.46 -27.65
N LEU A 110 -16.67 -20.72 -26.51
CA LEU A 110 -16.84 -21.94 -25.71
C LEU A 110 -18.00 -21.77 -24.72
N TYR A 111 -19.12 -22.44 -24.97
CA TYR A 111 -20.27 -22.46 -24.07
C TYR A 111 -20.20 -23.64 -23.09
N MET A 112 -20.04 -23.37 -21.80
CA MET A 112 -20.10 -24.38 -20.72
C MET A 112 -21.48 -24.29 -20.04
N LYS A 113 -22.39 -25.22 -20.32
CA LYS A 113 -23.72 -25.26 -19.68
C LYS A 113 -23.76 -26.32 -18.58
N ALA A 114 -24.24 -25.96 -17.40
CA ALA A 114 -24.55 -26.89 -16.32
C ALA A 114 -25.95 -26.59 -15.76
N GLY A 115 -26.96 -27.33 -16.22
CA GLY A 115 -28.35 -27.15 -15.78
C GLY A 115 -29.01 -25.86 -16.31
N SER A 116 -29.75 -25.14 -15.46
CA SER A 116 -30.35 -23.83 -15.77
C SER A 116 -29.37 -22.65 -15.64
N TYR A 117 -28.09 -22.95 -15.43
CA TYR A 117 -27.04 -21.97 -15.16
C TYR A 117 -25.94 -22.03 -16.23
N ASN A 118 -25.55 -20.86 -16.74
CA ASN A 118 -24.59 -20.73 -17.85
C ASN A 118 -23.38 -19.87 -17.43
N PRO A 119 -22.48 -20.33 -16.55
CA PRO A 119 -21.20 -19.67 -16.39
C PRO A 119 -20.43 -19.80 -17.70
N HIS A 120 -20.07 -18.67 -18.30
CA HIS A 120 -19.41 -18.61 -19.58
C HIS A 120 -18.45 -17.42 -19.60
N ILE A 121 -17.51 -17.52 -20.52
CA ILE A 121 -16.64 -16.43 -20.91
C ILE A 121 -17.35 -15.68 -22.06
N ARG A 122 -17.61 -14.37 -21.91
CA ARG A 122 -18.27 -13.53 -22.95
C ARG A 122 -17.60 -12.16 -23.12
N SER A 123 -17.94 -11.49 -24.23
CA SER A 123 -17.75 -10.05 -24.39
C SER A 123 -19.04 -9.25 -24.14
N ASN A 124 -18.92 -8.03 -23.61
CA ASN A 124 -20.05 -7.15 -23.27
C ASN A 124 -20.06 -5.91 -24.18
N SER A 125 -21.20 -5.56 -24.78
CA SER A 125 -21.31 -4.43 -25.73
C SER A 125 -21.54 -3.06 -25.06
N ALA A 126 -21.94 -3.04 -23.78
CA ALA A 126 -22.11 -1.80 -22.99
C ALA A 126 -20.82 -1.42 -22.23
N LEU A 127 -19.99 -2.41 -21.89
CA LEU A 127 -18.64 -2.27 -21.35
C LEU A 127 -17.74 -3.25 -22.12
N PRO A 128 -17.10 -2.79 -23.22
CA PRO A 128 -16.27 -3.66 -24.06
C PRO A 128 -15.24 -4.39 -23.21
N GLY A 129 -15.10 -5.73 -23.29
CA GLY A 129 -14.22 -6.51 -22.41
C GLY A 129 -14.50 -8.02 -22.32
N PHE A 130 -13.63 -8.79 -21.66
CA PHE A 130 -13.78 -10.22 -21.33
C PHE A 130 -14.34 -10.41 -19.92
N GLU A 131 -15.50 -11.05 -19.76
CA GLU A 131 -16.17 -11.25 -18.47
C GLU A 131 -16.32 -12.72 -18.10
N TRP A 132 -16.11 -13.04 -16.82
CA TRP A 132 -16.51 -14.30 -16.19
C TRP A 132 -17.86 -14.05 -15.52
N VAL A 133 -18.87 -14.85 -15.84
CA VAL A 133 -20.26 -14.62 -15.40
C VAL A 133 -20.73 -15.75 -14.48
N ASN A 134 -21.45 -15.41 -13.40
CA ASN A 134 -22.04 -16.43 -12.54
C ASN A 134 -23.27 -17.08 -13.18
N SER A 135 -23.64 -18.23 -12.63
CA SER A 135 -24.81 -19.03 -12.96
C SER A 135 -26.11 -18.23 -13.17
N ALA A 136 -26.42 -17.25 -12.32
CA ALA A 136 -27.68 -16.49 -12.35
C ALA A 136 -27.69 -15.26 -13.28
N ASN A 137 -26.60 -14.97 -14.01
CA ASN A 137 -26.43 -13.77 -14.84
C ASN A 137 -26.65 -12.44 -14.08
N ASN A 138 -26.59 -12.45 -12.75
CA ASN A 138 -26.91 -11.31 -11.90
C ASN A 138 -25.65 -10.68 -11.27
N ALA A 139 -24.49 -11.34 -11.34
CA ALA A 139 -23.22 -10.76 -10.91
C ALA A 139 -22.08 -11.14 -11.86
N VAL A 140 -21.29 -10.14 -12.23
CA VAL A 140 -20.02 -10.28 -12.97
C VAL A 140 -18.90 -10.43 -11.93
N PRO A 141 -18.44 -11.66 -11.60
CA PRO A 141 -17.35 -11.85 -10.64
C PRO A 141 -16.05 -11.19 -11.07
N MET A 142 -15.77 -11.14 -12.38
CA MET A 142 -14.59 -10.46 -12.94
C MET A 142 -14.81 -10.06 -14.41
N SER A 143 -14.46 -8.83 -14.78
CA SER A 143 -14.41 -8.36 -16.18
C SER A 143 -13.16 -7.56 -16.48
N LEU A 144 -12.54 -7.77 -17.64
CA LEU A 144 -11.45 -6.97 -18.17
C LEU A 144 -11.96 -6.15 -19.35
N SER A 145 -12.02 -4.83 -19.26
CA SER A 145 -12.51 -3.99 -20.36
C SER A 145 -11.51 -3.80 -21.51
N ASP A 146 -11.96 -3.37 -22.69
CA ASP A 146 -11.11 -3.01 -23.83
C ASP A 146 -10.24 -1.77 -23.54
N SER A 147 -10.62 -0.98 -22.53
CA SER A 147 -9.79 0.08 -21.96
C SER A 147 -8.74 -0.44 -20.96
N GLY A 148 -8.63 -1.76 -20.77
CA GLY A 148 -7.66 -2.42 -19.89
C GLY A 148 -8.04 -2.45 -18.41
N GLY A 149 -9.27 -2.10 -18.06
CA GLY A 149 -9.75 -2.05 -16.67
C GLY A 149 -10.24 -3.41 -16.18
N LEU A 150 -9.61 -3.96 -15.16
CA LEU A 150 -10.07 -5.18 -14.49
C LEU A 150 -10.99 -4.84 -13.31
N VAL A 151 -12.23 -5.31 -13.33
CA VAL A 151 -13.23 -5.13 -12.26
C VAL A 151 -13.57 -6.49 -11.66
N THR A 152 -13.56 -6.61 -10.33
CA THR A 152 -14.02 -7.80 -9.61
C THR A 152 -15.18 -7.46 -8.68
N ALA A 153 -16.23 -8.28 -8.65
CA ALA A 153 -17.32 -8.08 -7.69
C ALA A 153 -16.94 -8.50 -6.25
N GLY A 154 -15.83 -9.23 -6.08
CA GLY A 154 -15.22 -9.60 -4.79
C GLY A 154 -13.79 -9.06 -4.64
N GLY A 155 -13.05 -9.57 -3.65
CA GLY A 155 -11.66 -9.17 -3.41
C GLY A 155 -10.65 -9.78 -4.39
N ILE A 156 -9.49 -9.14 -4.52
CA ILE A 156 -8.30 -9.65 -5.23
C ILE A 156 -7.26 -10.03 -4.17
N SER A 157 -6.87 -11.31 -4.09
CA SER A 157 -5.87 -11.82 -3.15
C SER A 157 -4.78 -12.61 -3.86
N SER A 158 -3.51 -12.38 -3.51
CA SER A 158 -2.39 -13.25 -3.91
C SER A 158 -1.89 -14.04 -2.71
N THR A 159 -1.84 -15.38 -2.83
CA THR A 159 -1.33 -16.26 -1.76
C THR A 159 0.19 -16.29 -1.72
N ASN A 160 0.85 -16.13 -2.89
CA ASN A 160 2.30 -16.09 -3.04
C ASN A 160 2.65 -15.03 -4.10
N GLY A 161 3.41 -13.98 -3.73
CA GLY A 161 3.77 -12.87 -4.61
C GLY A 161 3.12 -11.53 -4.22
N THR A 162 3.30 -10.48 -5.03
CA THR A 162 2.83 -9.12 -4.73
C THR A 162 1.64 -8.71 -5.60
N ILE A 163 0.75 -7.87 -5.05
CA ILE A 163 -0.21 -7.07 -5.82
C ILE A 163 0.46 -5.72 -6.05
N GLN A 164 0.98 -5.48 -7.25
CA GLN A 164 1.79 -4.31 -7.57
C GLN A 164 1.01 -3.28 -8.41
N VAL A 165 1.18 -2.00 -8.07
CA VAL A 165 0.67 -0.85 -8.83
C VAL A 165 1.86 -0.06 -9.36
N ASN A 166 1.96 0.09 -10.68
CA ASN A 166 3.10 0.71 -11.37
C ASN A 166 2.80 2.13 -11.87
N ASN A 167 3.82 2.97 -12.02
CA ASN A 167 3.73 4.39 -12.44
C ASN A 167 2.92 5.26 -11.44
N TYR A 168 2.29 6.34 -11.90
CA TYR A 168 1.42 7.21 -11.09
C TYR A 168 0.03 6.61 -10.81
N ASN A 169 -0.11 5.28 -10.89
CA ASN A 169 -1.36 4.60 -10.60
C ASN A 169 -1.52 4.40 -9.09
N GLN A 170 -2.71 3.92 -8.71
CA GLN A 170 -3.07 3.90 -7.31
C GLN A 170 -3.69 2.60 -6.80
N PHE A 171 -3.26 2.17 -5.61
CA PHE A 171 -4.05 1.28 -4.76
C PHE A 171 -5.07 2.10 -3.93
N VAL A 172 -6.36 1.95 -4.23
CA VAL A 172 -7.46 2.59 -3.50
C VAL A 172 -8.24 1.50 -2.73
N VAL A 173 -8.39 1.65 -1.42
CA VAL A 173 -9.41 0.91 -0.65
C VAL A 173 -10.50 1.92 -0.31
N ALA A 174 -11.63 1.88 -1.01
CA ALA A 174 -12.73 2.83 -0.83
C ALA A 174 -14.00 2.14 -0.30
N GLY A 175 -14.63 2.74 0.72
CA GLY A 175 -15.90 2.27 1.28
C GLY A 175 -16.75 3.44 1.77
N ALA A 176 -18.05 3.21 2.01
CA ALA A 176 -19.01 4.24 2.45
C ALA A 176 -18.60 4.96 3.76
N ALA A 177 -17.71 4.34 4.55
CA ALA A 177 -17.17 4.87 5.81
C ALA A 177 -15.70 5.33 5.72
N GLY A 178 -15.16 5.53 4.51
CA GLY A 178 -13.86 6.15 4.25
C GLY A 178 -12.86 5.30 3.48
N ASN A 179 -11.82 5.98 2.97
CA ASN A 179 -10.91 5.41 1.99
C ASN A 179 -9.47 5.35 2.52
N ALA A 180 -8.89 4.15 2.63
CA ALA A 180 -7.44 4.02 2.73
C ALA A 180 -6.84 4.16 1.33
N ARG A 181 -6.27 5.34 1.04
CA ARG A 181 -5.91 5.79 -0.30
C ARG A 181 -4.39 5.95 -0.47
N LEU A 182 -3.65 4.92 -0.89
CA LEU A 182 -2.21 5.02 -1.16
C LEU A 182 -1.95 5.60 -2.56
N ARG A 183 -1.85 6.94 -2.68
CA ARG A 183 -1.53 7.66 -3.93
C ARG A 183 -0.07 8.06 -4.07
N ALA A 184 0.41 8.05 -5.31
CA ALA A 184 1.34 9.07 -5.83
C ALA A 184 0.49 10.04 -6.64
N ASP A 185 0.37 11.31 -6.23
CA ASP A 185 -0.44 12.31 -6.93
C ASP A 185 0.41 13.55 -7.20
N ALA A 186 0.39 14.04 -8.44
CA ALA A 186 1.06 15.29 -8.81
C ALA A 186 0.30 16.54 -8.31
N GLY A 187 -0.90 16.38 -7.73
CA GLY A 187 -1.78 17.49 -7.36
C GLY A 187 -2.62 17.27 -6.10
N ILE A 188 -2.11 16.58 -5.07
CA ILE A 188 -2.78 16.65 -3.75
C ILE A 188 -2.73 18.12 -3.27
N PRO A 189 -3.87 18.74 -2.91
CA PRO A 189 -3.93 20.11 -2.41
C PRO A 189 -3.08 20.23 -1.17
N ASN A 190 -1.85 20.66 -1.41
CA ASN A 190 -0.86 20.78 -0.39
C ASN A 190 -1.18 22.08 0.35
N GLY A 191 -1.24 22.03 1.67
CA GLY A 191 -0.95 23.23 2.45
C GLY A 191 0.47 23.77 2.19
N TYR A 192 1.26 23.14 1.32
CA TYR A 192 2.67 23.41 1.03
C TYR A 192 3.01 23.47 -0.47
N GLY A 193 2.15 24.08 -1.30
CA GLY A 193 2.50 24.40 -2.69
C GLY A 193 2.56 23.20 -3.66
N ALA A 194 2.49 23.51 -4.96
CA ALA A 194 2.43 22.53 -6.03
C ALA A 194 3.76 21.76 -6.14
N GLY A 195 3.72 20.43 -6.09
CA GLY A 195 4.85 19.58 -6.49
C GLY A 195 5.25 18.41 -5.58
N ALA A 196 4.68 18.26 -4.37
CA ALA A 196 5.07 17.17 -3.48
C ALA A 196 4.25 15.88 -3.71
N ILE A 197 4.93 14.77 -3.99
CA ILE A 197 4.32 13.44 -4.18
C ILE A 197 4.49 12.63 -2.88
N GLY A 198 3.40 12.15 -2.27
CA GLY A 198 3.47 11.36 -1.03
C GLY A 198 2.26 10.45 -0.84
N CYS A 199 2.38 9.45 0.06
CA CYS A 199 1.33 8.48 0.36
C CYS A 199 0.70 8.73 1.75
N GLY A 200 -0.58 8.40 1.94
CA GLY A 200 -1.22 8.58 3.24
C GLY A 200 -2.62 7.97 3.38
N PHE A 201 -3.14 7.97 4.61
CA PHE A 201 -4.48 7.45 4.94
C PHE A 201 -5.44 8.61 5.17
N ILE A 202 -6.60 8.64 4.47
CA ILE A 202 -7.57 9.75 4.55
C ILE A 202 -8.83 9.27 5.28
N ASN A 203 -9.46 10.11 6.10
CA ASN A 203 -10.75 9.81 6.73
C ASN A 203 -11.94 9.88 5.74
N SER A 204 -13.12 9.46 6.20
CA SER A 204 -14.36 9.40 5.42
C SER A 204 -14.81 10.72 4.79
N ALA A 205 -14.45 11.85 5.38
CA ALA A 205 -14.81 13.17 4.88
C ALA A 205 -13.86 13.69 3.78
N GLY A 206 -12.87 12.90 3.33
CA GLY A 206 -11.92 13.30 2.28
C GLY A 206 -11.01 14.48 2.66
N SER A 207 -11.08 14.92 3.92
CA SER A 207 -10.58 16.24 4.36
C SER A 207 -9.47 16.13 5.41
N ALA A 208 -9.17 14.92 5.92
CA ALA A 208 -8.16 14.72 6.94
C ALA A 208 -7.27 13.51 6.63
N TRP A 209 -5.96 13.76 6.58
CA TRP A 209 -4.91 12.74 6.54
C TRP A 209 -4.55 12.30 7.97
N ASN A 210 -4.54 11.01 8.24
CA ASN A 210 -4.09 10.47 9.52
C ASN A 210 -2.56 10.32 9.55
N ILE A 211 -1.94 9.88 8.45
CA ILE A 211 -0.48 9.79 8.29
C ILE A 211 -0.13 10.19 6.86
N GLN A 212 0.84 11.08 6.67
CA GLN A 212 1.46 11.41 5.38
C GLN A 212 2.95 11.11 5.46
N ILE A 213 3.51 10.46 4.44
CA ILE A 213 4.96 10.30 4.24
C ILE A 213 5.32 10.94 2.90
N SER A 214 6.22 11.95 2.91
CA SER A 214 6.70 12.62 1.69
C SER A 214 8.01 12.01 1.18
N ASP A 215 8.29 12.27 -0.10
CA ASP A 215 9.55 11.96 -0.79
C ASP A 215 10.80 12.54 -0.11
N ASN A 216 10.68 13.68 0.58
CA ASN A 216 11.75 14.23 1.40
C ASN A 216 11.95 13.52 2.78
N GLY A 217 11.21 12.44 3.06
CA GLY A 217 11.36 11.62 4.27
C GLY A 217 10.56 12.09 5.49
N ASN A 218 9.73 13.13 5.36
CA ASN A 218 8.94 13.65 6.47
C ASN A 218 7.68 12.80 6.70
N TYR A 219 7.35 12.52 7.97
CA TYR A 219 6.10 11.87 8.37
C TYR A 219 5.28 12.78 9.30
N GLY A 220 3.97 12.90 9.08
CA GLY A 220 3.08 13.72 9.91
C GLY A 220 1.84 12.97 10.40
N TRP A 221 1.57 13.00 11.71
CA TRP A 221 0.39 12.39 12.34
C TRP A 221 -0.46 13.45 13.07
N ARG A 222 -1.77 13.50 12.81
CA ARG A 222 -2.71 14.47 13.43
C ARG A 222 -2.97 14.29 14.95
N GLY A 223 -2.26 13.39 15.63
CA GLY A 223 -2.29 13.23 17.10
C GLY A 223 -1.16 13.95 17.85
N PHE A 224 -0.06 14.25 17.17
CA PHE A 224 1.05 15.07 17.65
C PHE A 224 1.63 15.78 16.42
N SER A 225 1.25 17.04 16.17
CA SER A 225 1.80 17.77 15.03
C SER A 225 3.22 18.25 15.36
N TYR A 226 4.21 17.40 15.13
CA TYR A 226 5.54 17.89 14.83
C TYR A 226 5.50 18.36 13.38
N ASN A 227 5.15 19.63 13.19
CA ASN A 227 5.16 20.26 11.89
C ASN A 227 6.58 20.70 11.61
N ASP A 228 7.46 19.74 11.30
CA ASP A 228 8.85 20.06 11.00
C ASP A 228 8.95 20.86 9.70
N ILE A 229 9.41 22.10 9.87
CA ILE A 229 10.31 22.83 9.00
C ILE A 229 9.79 23.08 7.57
N SER A 230 9.09 24.20 7.40
CA SER A 230 9.26 25.16 6.29
C SER A 230 7.95 25.89 5.95
N ARG A 231 7.56 26.84 6.81
CA ARG A 231 6.96 28.04 6.27
C ARG A 231 7.87 29.19 6.64
N VAL A 232 8.82 29.46 5.75
CA VAL A 232 9.40 30.80 5.62
C VAL A 232 8.20 31.74 5.51
N ALA A 233 7.97 32.58 6.51
CA ALA A 233 6.91 33.56 6.43
C ALA A 233 7.23 34.46 5.22
N ASN A 234 6.26 34.66 4.33
CA ASN A 234 6.34 35.53 3.15
C ASN A 234 6.46 37.03 3.51
N ASN A 235 7.08 37.37 4.64
CA ASN A 235 7.21 38.75 5.08
C ASN A 235 8.42 38.97 6.02
N GLY A 236 9.61 38.50 5.62
CA GLY A 236 10.89 38.97 6.18
C GLY A 236 11.20 38.64 7.65
N ASP A 237 10.34 37.91 8.35
CA ASP A 237 10.57 37.51 9.74
C ASP A 237 10.87 36.01 9.82
N ALA A 238 12.16 35.67 9.78
CA ALA A 238 12.70 34.31 9.77
C ALA A 238 12.79 33.70 11.18
N ASN A 239 11.74 33.83 11.99
CA ASN A 239 11.69 33.28 13.34
C ASN A 239 10.83 32.00 13.37
N GLY A 240 11.45 30.88 13.74
CA GLY A 240 10.86 29.53 13.77
C GLY A 240 9.60 29.41 14.66
N TYR A 241 8.67 28.56 14.24
CA TYR A 241 7.28 28.42 14.70
C TYR A 241 6.89 26.93 14.55
N ARG A 242 6.05 26.24 15.33
CA ARG A 242 5.07 26.47 16.41
C ARG A 242 4.71 25.10 16.98
N THR A 243 4.52 24.94 18.29
CA THR A 243 3.61 23.90 18.82
C THR A 243 2.55 24.57 19.69
N VAL A 244 1.32 24.07 19.65
CA VAL A 244 0.21 24.56 20.48
C VAL A 244 0.09 23.61 21.68
N PHE A 245 0.24 24.13 22.88
CA PHE A 245 0.00 23.39 24.12
C PHE A 245 -1.17 24.06 24.86
N GLY A 246 -2.37 23.45 24.78
CA GLY A 246 -3.60 24.09 25.24
C GLY A 246 -4.01 25.30 24.38
N GLY A 247 -4.67 26.29 24.98
CA GLY A 247 -5.11 27.52 24.27
C GLY A 247 -4.02 28.57 24.00
N GLY A 248 -2.73 28.23 24.24
CA GLY A 248 -1.58 29.12 24.05
C GLY A 248 -0.55 28.56 23.06
N TRP A 249 0.47 29.36 22.76
CA TRP A 249 1.50 29.04 21.77
C TRP A 249 2.87 28.82 22.44
N LEU A 250 3.59 27.79 22.00
CA LEU A 250 5.00 27.53 22.33
C LEU A 250 5.88 27.75 21.08
N LYS A 251 6.95 28.54 21.23
CA LYS A 251 8.00 28.76 20.22
C LYS A 251 9.33 28.23 20.74
N GLN A 252 10.03 27.46 19.93
CA GLN A 252 11.39 26.98 20.19
C GLN A 252 12.28 27.55 19.10
N ASN A 253 13.29 28.33 19.47
CA ASN A 253 14.18 28.93 18.49
C ASN A 253 15.54 29.23 19.11
N GLU A 254 16.52 29.47 18.25
CA GLU A 254 17.85 29.95 18.61
C GLU A 254 18.02 31.35 18.04
N TYR A 255 18.45 32.29 18.88
CA TYR A 255 18.87 33.63 18.46
C TYR A 255 20.36 33.77 18.73
N ASN A 256 21.03 34.81 18.21
CA ASN A 256 22.49 35.00 18.32
C ASN A 256 23.03 34.96 19.77
N TYR A 257 22.16 35.05 20.76
CA TYR A 257 22.48 35.03 22.18
C TYR A 257 21.96 33.78 22.90
N GLY A 258 21.49 32.74 22.22
CA GLY A 258 21.11 31.48 22.86
C GLY A 258 19.80 30.83 22.41
N ALA A 259 19.63 29.57 22.81
CA ALA A 259 18.40 28.80 22.61
C ALA A 259 17.35 29.18 23.67
N TYR A 260 16.09 29.29 23.25
CA TYR A 260 14.99 29.65 24.13
C TYR A 260 13.66 28.94 23.79
N HIS A 261 12.80 28.92 24.81
CA HIS A 261 11.42 28.48 24.76
C HIS A 261 10.50 29.64 25.14
N ASP A 262 9.65 30.05 24.20
CA ASP A 262 8.71 31.17 24.34
C ASP A 262 7.28 30.68 24.50
N LEU A 263 6.61 31.19 25.52
CA LEU A 263 5.19 30.97 25.81
C LEU A 263 4.43 32.28 25.52
N MET A 264 3.45 32.26 24.64
CA MET A 264 2.75 33.47 24.19
C MET A 264 1.24 33.26 24.01
N ARG A 265 0.47 34.35 24.10
CA ARG A 265 -0.99 34.34 24.00
C ARG A 265 -1.45 34.46 22.53
N ALA A 266 -0.73 35.24 21.74
CA ALA A 266 -0.99 35.41 20.31
C ALA A 266 0.27 35.15 19.49
N ALA A 267 0.09 34.67 18.26
CA ALA A 267 1.19 34.33 17.36
C ALA A 267 1.97 35.57 16.82
N SER A 268 1.48 36.78 17.06
CA SER A 268 2.11 38.05 16.67
C SER A 268 2.89 38.73 17.79
N GLU A 269 2.85 38.19 19.00
CA GLU A 269 3.63 38.68 20.14
C GLU A 269 5.00 37.97 20.14
N ASP A 270 6.08 38.67 20.48
CA ASP A 270 7.45 38.10 20.49
C ASP A 270 7.57 36.92 21.47
N TYR A 271 7.11 37.15 22.71
CA TYR A 271 6.84 36.17 23.76
C TYR A 271 6.01 36.85 24.86
N ALA A 272 5.32 36.06 25.70
CA ALA A 272 4.77 36.56 26.97
C ALA A 272 5.67 36.14 28.14
N TRP A 273 6.13 34.89 28.12
CA TRP A 273 7.19 34.36 28.99
C TRP A 273 8.25 33.66 28.14
N ARG A 274 9.52 33.76 28.55
CA ARG A 274 10.64 33.11 27.89
C ARG A 274 11.49 32.37 28.92
N ILE A 275 11.92 31.16 28.57
CA ILE A 275 13.00 30.44 29.23
C ILE A 275 14.18 30.42 28.26
N HIS A 276 15.31 30.99 28.63
CA HIS A 276 16.43 31.23 27.73
C HIS A 276 17.74 30.89 28.40
N PHE A 277 18.59 30.10 27.74
CA PHE A 277 20.00 30.00 28.12
C PHE A 277 20.82 30.97 27.29
N ASN A 278 21.36 32.02 27.93
CA ASN A 278 22.03 33.12 27.26
C ASN A 278 23.52 32.82 27.06
N PHE A 279 23.97 32.75 25.81
CA PHE A 279 25.34 32.38 25.45
C PHE A 279 26.37 33.47 25.77
N THR A 280 25.97 34.74 25.86
CA THR A 280 26.91 35.85 26.09
C THR A 280 27.35 35.93 27.55
N ASN A 281 26.43 35.72 28.48
CA ASN A 281 26.70 35.77 29.92
C ASN A 281 26.71 34.37 30.57
N GLY A 282 26.23 33.33 29.89
CA GLY A 282 26.11 31.96 30.39
C GLY A 282 24.92 31.74 31.33
N TYR A 283 23.95 32.66 31.36
CA TYR A 283 22.90 32.66 32.38
C TYR A 283 21.69 31.85 31.91
N LEU A 284 21.03 31.14 32.83
CA LEU A 284 19.67 30.66 32.60
C LEU A 284 18.68 31.74 33.05
N GLU A 285 17.82 32.18 32.14
CA GLU A 285 16.96 33.34 32.32
C GLU A 285 15.49 32.97 32.15
N PHE A 286 14.65 33.48 33.04
CA PHE A 286 13.20 33.44 32.97
C PHE A 286 12.70 34.87 32.79
N LEU A 287 12.21 35.20 31.60
CA LEU A 287 11.86 36.58 31.23
C LEU A 287 10.36 36.73 31.01
N ARG A 288 9.84 37.91 31.35
CA ARG A 288 8.51 38.39 30.96
C ARG A 288 8.72 39.56 29.98
N ASN A 289 8.04 39.53 28.84
CA ASN A 289 8.20 40.58 27.83
C ASN A 289 7.79 41.95 28.38
N GLY A 290 8.64 42.96 28.15
CA GLY A 290 8.46 44.33 28.67
C GLY A 290 8.54 44.46 30.19
N SER A 291 9.06 43.44 30.89
CA SER A 291 9.18 43.42 32.33
C SER A 291 10.54 42.84 32.73
N GLY A 292 10.79 42.79 34.04
CA GLY A 292 12.03 42.26 34.55
C GLY A 292 12.14 40.73 34.46
N ASN A 293 13.34 40.22 34.69
CA ASN A 293 13.67 38.80 34.61
C ASN A 293 14.12 38.24 35.97
N VAL A 294 14.19 36.91 36.01
CA VAL A 294 14.91 36.14 37.02
C VAL A 294 16.04 35.41 36.30
N GLN A 295 17.27 35.52 36.80
CA GLN A 295 18.44 34.93 36.18
C GLN A 295 19.21 34.08 37.17
N PHE A 296 19.77 32.99 36.66
CA PHE A 296 20.68 32.10 37.35
C PHE A 296 22.05 32.23 36.68
N SER A 297 23.05 32.69 37.41
CA SER A 297 24.42 32.77 36.90
C SER A 297 25.13 31.40 36.97
N PRO A 298 26.18 31.18 36.16
CA PRO A 298 27.03 29.99 36.23
C PRO A 298 27.61 29.72 37.62
N ASP A 299 27.85 30.78 38.40
CA ASP A 299 28.41 30.71 39.75
C ASP A 299 27.35 30.40 40.82
N GLY A 300 26.12 30.11 40.40
CA GLY A 300 25.00 29.77 41.28
C GLY A 300 24.34 30.98 41.94
N ASN A 301 24.58 32.20 41.46
CA ASN A 301 23.91 33.38 41.97
C ASN A 301 22.53 33.57 41.32
N LEU A 302 21.60 34.12 42.09
CA LEU A 302 20.24 34.44 41.70
C LEU A 302 20.06 35.96 41.62
N TYR A 303 19.66 36.42 40.45
CA TYR A 303 19.25 37.79 40.20
C TYR A 303 17.74 37.86 40.01
N CYS A 304 17.11 38.88 40.57
CA CYS A 304 15.81 39.31 40.13
C CYS A 304 15.82 40.81 39.86
N SER A 305 15.15 41.22 38.80
CA SER A 305 14.99 42.63 38.44
C SER A 305 14.46 43.56 39.55
N ALA A 306 13.60 43.06 40.45
CA ALA A 306 12.98 43.88 41.49
C ALA A 306 13.90 44.17 42.69
N PHE A 307 14.81 43.25 43.01
CA PHE A 307 15.66 43.32 44.20
C PHE A 307 17.16 43.24 43.90
N GLY A 308 17.53 43.18 42.61
CA GLY A 308 18.90 42.96 42.18
C GLY A 308 19.37 41.54 42.47
N TRP A 309 20.66 41.39 42.75
CA TRP A 309 21.24 40.11 43.15
C TRP A 309 20.77 39.76 44.57
N ILE A 310 19.97 38.69 44.67
CA ILE A 310 19.43 38.21 45.94
C ILE A 310 20.44 37.33 46.67
N SER A 311 21.33 36.70 45.92
CA SER A 311 22.44 35.93 46.47
C SER A 311 23.76 36.59 46.08
N ASN A 312 24.04 37.76 46.66
CA ASN A 312 25.41 38.22 46.72
C ASN A 312 26.11 37.46 47.84
N LYS A 313 26.99 36.52 47.47
CA LYS A 313 28.09 36.20 48.38
C LYS A 313 28.92 37.48 48.50
N ALA A 314 29.24 37.91 49.72
CA ALA A 314 30.16 39.03 49.91
C ALA A 314 31.44 38.78 49.08
N ASN A 315 31.81 39.72 48.20
CA ASN A 315 33.06 39.65 47.43
C ASN A 315 34.24 39.51 48.42
N ALA A 316 35.29 38.79 48.05
CA ALA A 316 36.50 38.71 48.88
C ALA A 316 37.03 40.12 49.18
N GLY A 317 37.11 40.50 50.46
CA GLY A 317 37.49 41.84 50.91
C GLY A 317 36.34 42.83 51.13
N SER A 318 35.07 42.41 50.97
CA SER A 318 33.91 43.25 51.30
C SER A 318 33.83 43.51 52.80
N ARG A 319 33.46 44.75 53.18
CA ARG A 319 33.21 45.11 54.58
C ARG A 319 31.90 44.46 55.05
N VAL A 320 32.00 43.31 55.70
CA VAL A 320 30.88 42.60 56.34
C VAL A 320 30.48 43.22 57.69
N GLN A 321 30.62 44.53 57.85
CA GLN A 321 30.31 45.27 59.07
C GLN A 321 28.99 46.04 58.86
N TRP A 322 28.09 45.99 59.83
CA TRP A 322 26.86 46.79 59.82
C TRP A 322 27.18 48.30 59.82
N ASP A 323 26.51 49.09 58.98
CA ASP A 323 26.60 50.58 58.94
C ASP A 323 26.17 51.25 60.26
N SER A 324 25.76 50.47 61.28
CA SER A 324 25.54 50.94 62.65
C SER A 324 26.79 51.55 63.30
N GLY A 325 27.96 51.43 62.66
CA GLY A 325 29.23 51.90 63.18
C GLY A 325 29.83 50.95 64.23
N VAL A 326 31.06 51.27 64.64
CA VAL A 326 31.73 50.56 65.72
C VAL A 326 31.07 50.92 67.04
N ASN A 327 30.56 49.93 67.76
CA ASN A 327 30.04 50.14 69.09
C ASN A 327 31.11 49.81 70.14
N GLU A 328 31.07 50.48 71.29
CA GLU A 328 32.08 50.37 72.33
C GLU A 328 31.46 49.97 73.67
N TRP A 329 32.11 49.05 74.37
CA TRP A 329 31.73 48.58 75.70
C TRP A 329 32.88 48.81 76.66
N GLY A 330 32.65 49.60 77.70
CA GLY A 330 33.64 49.94 78.72
C GLY A 330 33.32 51.28 79.40
N PRO A 331 34.22 51.80 80.26
CA PRO A 331 35.58 51.30 80.45
C PRO A 331 35.63 50.05 81.33
N ILE A 332 36.48 49.10 80.97
CA ILE A 332 36.98 48.07 81.87
C ILE A 332 37.97 48.78 82.77
N ASN A 333 37.54 49.18 83.98
CA ASN A 333 38.36 49.86 84.98
C ASN A 333 38.11 49.27 86.36
N GLY A 334 39.07 48.51 86.88
CA GLY A 334 38.95 47.73 88.11
C GLY A 334 38.54 46.27 87.87
N PRO A 335 38.23 45.49 88.93
CA PRO A 335 38.04 44.04 88.87
C PRO A 335 36.66 43.60 88.33
N THR A 336 36.09 44.35 87.37
CA THR A 336 34.77 44.06 86.78
C THR A 336 34.93 43.29 85.47
N THR A 337 34.18 42.19 85.30
CA THR A 337 34.03 41.50 84.02
C THR A 337 33.05 42.27 83.14
N LEU A 338 33.44 42.51 81.89
CA LEU A 338 32.62 43.19 80.90
C LEU A 338 32.66 42.38 79.61
N ASP A 339 31.58 41.68 79.31
CA ASP A 339 31.48 40.82 78.14
C ASP A 339 30.78 41.53 76.99
N MET A 340 31.30 41.34 75.79
CA MET A 340 30.63 41.75 74.58
C MET A 340 29.67 40.62 74.14
N GLY A 341 28.37 40.83 74.32
CA GLY A 341 27.36 39.79 74.05
C GLY A 341 27.19 39.47 72.57
N ALA A 342 26.62 38.30 72.24
CA ALA A 342 26.21 37.99 70.88
C ALA A 342 25.16 39.02 70.40
N PRO A 343 25.17 39.46 69.12
CA PRO A 343 25.90 38.92 67.97
C PRO A 343 27.17 39.71 67.59
N TRP A 344 27.81 40.40 68.55
CA TRP A 344 28.95 41.26 68.26
C TRP A 344 30.25 40.46 68.15
N VAL A 345 31.07 40.79 67.15
CA VAL A 345 32.43 40.24 66.92
C VAL A 345 33.44 41.32 67.24
N MET A 346 34.47 40.97 68.03
CA MET A 346 35.46 41.94 68.50
C MET A 346 36.34 42.38 67.33
N GLU A 347 36.43 43.69 67.08
CA GLU A 347 37.30 44.27 66.05
C GLU A 347 38.58 44.89 66.62
N GLY A 348 38.61 45.21 67.92
CA GLY A 348 39.80 45.78 68.55
C GLY A 348 39.57 46.35 69.95
N TRP A 349 40.60 46.99 70.49
CA TRP A 349 40.61 47.64 71.80
C TRP A 349 41.02 49.11 71.69
N ARG A 350 40.44 49.95 72.56
CA ARG A 350 40.75 51.37 72.68
C ARG A 350 41.15 51.71 74.12
N THR A 351 42.07 52.67 74.27
CA THR A 351 42.45 53.30 75.55
C THR A 351 42.28 54.82 75.49
N ASN A 352 42.28 55.52 76.63
CA ASN A 352 42.23 56.99 76.68
C ASN A 352 43.58 57.62 76.27
N SER A 353 43.55 58.69 75.47
CA SER A 353 44.73 59.37 74.91
C SER A 353 45.16 60.65 75.63
N ASN A 354 44.68 60.95 76.83
CA ASN A 354 45.21 62.07 77.59
C ASN A 354 46.50 61.64 78.30
N GLY A 355 47.64 62.10 77.77
CA GLY A 355 49.02 61.70 78.05
C GLY A 355 49.51 61.83 79.50
N ASN A 356 48.80 61.23 80.45
CA ASN A 356 49.27 61.02 81.80
C ASN A 356 49.13 59.54 82.13
N TRP A 357 50.25 58.92 82.45
CA TRP A 357 50.46 57.48 82.62
C TRP A 357 49.77 56.92 83.87
N VAL A 358 48.44 57.01 83.95
CA VAL A 358 47.64 56.19 84.85
C VAL A 358 46.66 55.36 84.02
N SER A 359 47.02 54.09 83.92
CA SER A 359 46.21 52.96 83.49
C SER A 359 44.79 53.04 84.05
N GLY A 360 43.80 52.60 83.25
CA GLY A 360 42.59 52.10 83.89
C GLY A 360 41.41 51.86 82.96
N ALA A 361 41.20 52.64 81.91
CA ALA A 361 39.98 52.54 81.11
C ALA A 361 40.24 51.96 79.72
N GLN A 362 39.94 50.68 79.51
CA GLN A 362 39.95 50.02 78.21
C GLN A 362 38.52 49.80 77.70
N TRP A 363 38.27 49.97 76.41
CA TRP A 363 36.99 49.64 75.78
C TRP A 363 37.16 48.52 74.77
N ILE A 364 36.25 47.54 74.83
CA ILE A 364 36.10 46.54 73.78
C ILE A 364 35.32 47.18 72.64
N ARG A 365 35.81 47.04 71.42
CA ARG A 365 35.15 47.51 70.21
C ARG A 365 34.67 46.33 69.41
N GLY A 366 33.46 46.42 68.90
CA GLY A 366 32.83 45.31 68.21
C GLY A 366 31.82 45.76 67.19
N VAL A 367 31.59 44.84 66.26
CA VAL A 367 30.73 45.03 65.10
C VAL A 367 29.81 43.83 64.96
N VAL A 368 28.58 44.05 64.51
CA VAL A 368 27.72 42.93 64.10
C VAL A 368 28.08 42.59 62.67
N LEU A 369 28.46 41.33 62.43
CA LEU A 369 28.64 40.81 61.07
C LEU A 369 27.30 40.27 60.55
N ARG A 370 26.86 40.74 59.38
CA ARG A 370 25.79 40.11 58.59
C ARG A 370 26.19 40.18 57.11
N ASN A 371 25.73 39.19 56.33
CA ASN A 371 25.77 39.31 54.89
C ASN A 371 24.81 40.44 54.50
N GLN A 372 25.32 41.53 53.91
CA GLN A 372 24.48 42.55 53.26
C GLN A 372 24.05 42.06 51.89
#